data_AF-A0A2E8CE99-F1
#
_entry.id   AF-A0A2E8CE99-F1
#
_cell.length_a   1.000
_cell.length_b   1.000
_cell.length_c   1.000
_cell.angle_alpha   90.00
_cell.angle_beta   90.00
_cell.angle_gamma   90.00
#
_symmetry.space_group_name_H-M   'P 1'
#
loop_
_entity.id
_entity.type
_entity.pdbx_description
1 polymer ?
#
loop_
_entity_poly.entity_id
_entity_poly.type
_entity_poly.pdbx_seq_one_letter_code
_entity_poly.pdbx_strand_id
1 'polypeptide(L)' 'MTIKVLEWFGVITAIFYSILVASNTGNEVFGFALLFISAIAIGLWAFLCRHYGMLMLQFFYGAAGLVGVFRWM' A
#
# COMPACT_ATOMS: atom_id res chain seq x y z
N MET A 1 -18.46 4.84 -10.16
CA MET A 1 -17.52 5.91 -9.75
C MET A 1 -16.61 5.47 -8.61
N THR A 2 -17.13 4.83 -7.56
CA THR A 2 -16.37 4.46 -6.34
C THR A 2 -15.14 3.58 -6.58
N ILE A 3 -15.18 2.68 -7.56
CA ILE A 3 -14.08 1.76 -7.88
C ILE A 3 -12.82 2.52 -8.35
N LYS A 4 -12.97 3.51 -9.25
CA LYS A 4 -11.84 4.35 -9.70
C LYS A 4 -11.26 5.21 -8.57
N VAL A 5 -12.08 5.61 -7.60
CA VAL A 5 -11.60 6.38 -6.43
C VAL A 5 -10.71 5.51 -5.56
N LEU A 6 -11.06 4.24 -5.34
CA LEU A 6 -10.25 3.29 -4.57
C LEU A 6 -8.88 3.05 -5.22
N GLU A 7 -8.87 2.88 -6.55
CA GLU A 7 -7.67 2.71 -7.36
C GLU A 7 -6.73 3.90 -7.21
N TRP A 8 -7.23 5.10 -7.53
CA TRP A 8 -6.42 6.32 -7.50
C TRP A 8 -6.00 6.70 -6.07
N PHE A 9 -6.84 6.48 -5.07
CA PHE A 9 -6.48 6.66 -3.67
C PHE A 9 -5.32 5.75 -3.26
N GLY A 10 -5.40 4.46 -3.63
CA GLY A 10 -4.35 3.48 -3.42
C GLY A 10 -3.04 3.85 -4.14
N VAL A 11 -3.13 4.31 -5.39
CA VAL A 11 -1.96 4.75 -6.17
C VAL A 11 -1.30 5.98 -5.57
N ILE A 12 -2.06 7.00 -5.18
CA ILE A 12 -1.50 8.22 -4.57
C ILE A 12 -0.80 7.89 -3.25
N THR A 13 -1.46 7.09 -2.39
CA THR A 13 -0.83 6.62 -1.13
C THR A 13 0.40 5.76 -1.38
N ALA A 14 0.42 4.97 -2.47
CA ALA A 14 1.58 4.19 -2.90
C ALA A 14 2.81 5.06 -3.22
N ILE A 15 2.57 6.15 -3.95
CA ILE A 15 3.61 7.11 -4.32
C ILE A 15 4.19 7.78 -3.07
N PHE A 16 3.31 8.25 -2.17
CA PHE A 16 3.75 8.91 -0.94
C PHE A 16 4.58 7.99 -0.04
N TYR A 17 4.18 6.72 0.16
CA TYR A 17 5.01 5.83 0.97
C TYR A 17 6.38 5.60 0.36
N SER A 18 6.45 5.42 -0.97
CA SER A 18 7.70 5.08 -1.66
C SER A 18 8.72 6.20 -1.47
N ILE A 19 8.26 7.45 -1.58
CA ILE A 19 9.08 8.63 -1.34
C ILE A 19 9.49 8.70 0.13
N LEU A 20 8.56 8.48 1.06
CA LEU A 20 8.84 8.56 2.49
C LEU A 20 9.88 7.54 2.95
N VAL A 21 9.73 6.28 2.55
CA VAL A 21 10.66 5.20 2.88
C VAL A 21 12.01 5.44 2.21
N ALA A 22 12.04 5.90 0.95
CA ALA A 22 13.28 6.19 0.25
C ALA A 22 14.01 7.43 0.80
N SER A 23 13.29 8.39 1.39
CA SER A 23 13.87 9.61 1.94
C SER A 23 14.76 9.37 3.16
N ASN A 24 14.64 8.23 3.85
CA ASN A 24 15.44 7.88 5.04
C ASN A 24 15.48 8.99 6.12
N THR A 25 14.37 9.71 6.32
CA THR A 25 14.27 10.83 7.28
C THR A 25 13.87 10.38 8.69
N GLY A 26 13.75 9.07 8.96
CA GLY A 26 13.25 8.52 10.22
C GLY A 26 11.72 8.35 10.27
N ASN A 27 11.02 8.60 9.17
CA ASN A 27 9.57 8.42 9.05
C ASN A 27 9.17 7.09 8.36
N GLU A 28 10.06 6.11 8.34
CA GLU A 28 9.89 4.80 7.69
C GLU A 28 8.63 4.09 8.19
N VAL A 29 8.35 4.15 9.50
CA VAL A 29 7.12 3.57 10.10
C VAL A 29 5.86 4.15 9.46
N PHE A 30 5.83 5.48 9.25
CA PHE A 30 4.70 6.14 8.60
C PHE A 30 4.60 5.74 7.13
N GLY A 31 5.74 5.59 6.45
CA GLY A 31 5.82 5.03 5.10
C GLY A 31 5.24 3.61 5.03
N PHE A 32 5.69 2.69 5.87
CA PHE A 32 5.16 1.32 5.84
C PHE A 32 3.68 1.23 6.24
N ALA A 33 3.19 2.12 7.10
CA ALA A 33 1.75 2.25 7.38
C ALA A 33 0.96 2.72 6.13
N LEU A 34 1.48 3.69 5.38
CA LEU A 34 0.90 4.12 4.10
C LEU A 34 0.89 3.00 3.05
N LEU A 35 1.97 2.20 2.96
CA LEU A 35 2.01 1.00 2.12
C LEU A 35 0.89 0.02 2.48
N PHE A 36 0.68 -0.23 3.77
CA PHE A 36 -0.38 -1.12 4.24
C PHE A 36 -1.78 -0.61 3.88
N ILE A 37 -2.03 0.69 4.07
CA ILE A 37 -3.30 1.32 3.71
C ILE A 37 -3.54 1.26 2.20
N SER A 38 -2.51 1.58 1.40
CA SER A 38 -2.55 1.45 -0.06
C SER A 38 -2.81 0.01 -0.48
N ALA A 39 -2.22 -0.97 0.22
CA ALA A 39 -2.43 -2.37 -0.04
C ALA A 39 -3.88 -2.81 0.15
N ILE A 40 -4.55 -2.34 1.18
CA ILE A 40 -5.97 -2.62 1.39
C ILE A 40 -6.82 -1.98 0.27
N ALA A 41 -6.55 -0.73 -0.10
CA ALA A 41 -7.32 -0.01 -1.12
C ALA A 41 -7.20 -0.66 -2.51
N ILE A 42 -5.97 -0.93 -2.97
CA ILE A 42 -5.72 -1.58 -4.27
C ILE A 42 -6.15 -3.04 -4.24
N GLY A 43 -6.04 -3.73 -3.10
CA GLY A 43 -6.48 -5.11 -2.94
C GLY A 43 -8.00 -5.24 -3.06
N LEU A 44 -8.76 -4.34 -2.41
CA LEU A 44 -10.21 -4.26 -2.56
C LEU A 44 -10.62 -3.95 -4.01
N TRP A 45 -9.91 -3.03 -4.68
CA TRP A 45 -10.14 -2.74 -6.10
C TRP A 45 -9.87 -3.96 -6.98
N ALA A 46 -8.74 -4.63 -6.79
CA ALA A 46 -8.33 -5.80 -7.55
C ALA A 46 -9.30 -6.98 -7.35
N PHE A 47 -9.83 -7.15 -6.14
CA PHE A 47 -10.86 -8.14 -5.83
C PHE A 47 -12.16 -7.86 -6.61
N LEU A 48 -12.64 -6.62 -6.58
CA LEU A 48 -13.88 -6.21 -7.24
C LEU A 48 -13.79 -6.27 -8.78
N CYS A 49 -12.63 -5.92 -9.35
CA CYS A 49 -12.37 -5.97 -10.79
C CYS A 49 -11.86 -7.35 -11.27
N ARG A 50 -11.75 -8.35 -10.38
CA ARG A 50 -11.27 -9.73 -10.68
C ARG A 50 -9.84 -9.78 -11.24
N HIS A 51 -8.98 -8.85 -10.83
CA HIS A 51 -7.55 -8.84 -11.15
C HIS A 51 -6.76 -9.63 -10.11
N TYR A 52 -6.83 -10.96 -10.18
CA TYR A 52 -6.23 -11.85 -9.18
C TYR A 52 -4.70 -11.73 -9.05
N GLY A 53 -3.99 -11.40 -10.14
CA GLY A 53 -2.54 -11.16 -10.07
C GLY A 53 -2.18 -9.95 -9.20
N MET A 54 -2.92 -8.85 -9.36
CA MET A 54 -2.76 -7.66 -8.50
C MET A 54 -3.19 -7.94 -7.06
N LEU A 55 -4.27 -8.70 -6.85
CA LEU A 55 -4.72 -9.09 -5.52
C LEU A 55 -3.62 -9.84 -4.74
N MET A 56 -2.96 -10.80 -5.40
CA MET A 56 -1.89 -11.59 -4.80
C MET A 56 -0.66 -10.73 -4.48
N LEU A 57 -0.28 -9.82 -5.38
CA LEU A 57 0.78 -8.85 -5.10
C LEU A 57 0.46 -8.00 -3.88
N GLN A 58 -0.79 -7.54 -3.77
CA GLN A 58 -1.20 -6.65 -2.70
C GLN A 58 -1.24 -7.33 -1.33
N PHE A 59 -1.50 -8.64 -1.29
CA PHE A 59 -1.33 -9.45 -0.08
C PHE A 59 0.11 -9.41 0.43
N PHE A 60 1.10 -9.60 -0.45
CA PHE A 60 2.51 -9.50 -0.08
C PHE A 60 2.92 -8.09 0.32
N TYR A 61 2.37 -7.05 -0.34
CA TYR A 61 2.62 -5.67 0.08
C TYR A 61 2.01 -5.35 1.44
N GLY A 62 0.84 -5.89 1.76
CA GLY A 62 0.27 -5.78 3.11
C GLY A 62 1.17 -6.42 4.17
N ALA A 63 1.66 -7.63 3.89
CA ALA A 63 2.60 -8.31 4.79
C ALA A 63 3.93 -7.53 4.94
N ALA A 64 4.48 -7.01 3.83
CA ALA A 64 5.68 -6.17 3.85
C ALA A 64 5.48 -4.86 4.61
N GLY A 65 4.28 -4.26 4.53
CA GLY A 65 3.90 -3.09 5.33
C GLY A 65 3.94 -3.40 6.82
N LEU A 66 3.34 -4.51 7.26
CA LEU A 66 3.37 -4.92 8.67
C LEU A 66 4.80 -5.21 9.14
N VAL A 67 5.57 -6.02 8.40
CA VAL A 67 6.97 -6.34 8.73
C VAL A 67 7.83 -5.08 8.75
N GLY A 68 7.63 -4.16 7.82
CA GLY A 68 8.32 -2.88 7.77
C GLY A 68 8.02 -2.01 9.00
N VAL A 69 6.76 -1.90 9.41
CA VAL A 69 6.39 -1.20 10.64
C VAL A 69 7.07 -1.84 11.86
N PHE A 70 6.98 -3.16 12.02
CA PHE A 70 7.62 -3.86 13.15
C PHE A 70 9.14 -3.72 13.18
N ARG A 71 9.80 -3.59 12.03
CA ARG A 71 11.26 -3.47 11.93
C ARG A 71 11.77 -2.08 12.28
N TRP A 72 11.00 -1.04 11.99
CA TRP A 72 11.40 0.37 12.16
C TRP A 72 10.72 1.06 13.35
N MET A 73 9.79 0.39 14.04
CA MET A 73 9.39 0.73 15.40
C MET A 73 10.56 0.59 16.36
#